data_AF-A0A8H7FIP1-F1
#
_entry.id   AF-A0A8H7FIP1-F1
#
_cell.length_a   1.000
_cell.length_b   1.000
_cell.length_c   1.000
_cell.angle_alpha   90.00
_cell.angle_beta   90.00
_cell.angle_gamma   90.00
#
_symmetry.space_group_name_H-M   'P 1'
#
loop_
_entity.id
_entity.type
_entity.pdbx_description
1 polymer ?
#
loop_
_entity_poly.entity_id
_entity_poly.type
_entity_poly.pdbx_seq_one_letter_code
_entity_poly.pdbx_strand_id
1 'polypeptide(L)'
;MALKPAASTGSKTSSRQVVGQKASQQKAVAGKSKQPAPVPERLKRLFTSLCAQIDGGHFVNAVKTCDKILRLAPGDKDALQTKLFLLLQTEQYDAALSLIASGNDEKHIYAKTYSLYRLQREAEATEGLDALKAEDDEDLERGAIHLEAQLNYRRGSYQTAFDLYNDLMDTAEPNTEEHSDILTNLTAAQKHLDFITTGYLHALDALPASVTSTLETNPPPTHPSTAQTTAAIVSSSSSAAPAQPSAKKTRASRVPKGVVPGVTPPPDPERWLKKSERSTFGQGRKRKGGGGGGASQGSAVETGGGVVSVPTKSAVPGGKGKKKK
;
A
#
# COMPACT_ATOMS: atom_id res chain seq x y z
N MET A 1 -6.79 -101.41 22.96
CA MET A 1 -8.19 -101.88 22.88
C MET A 1 -8.80 -101.83 24.27
N ALA A 2 -10.10 -101.56 24.40
CA ALA A 2 -10.87 -101.47 25.67
C ALA A 2 -10.40 -100.33 26.63
N LEU A 3 -11.24 -99.66 27.44
CA LEU A 3 -12.70 -99.61 27.63
C LEU A 3 -13.06 -98.22 28.27
N LYS A 4 -14.31 -97.73 28.10
CA LYS A 4 -14.92 -96.67 28.95
C LYS A 4 -15.46 -97.32 30.24
N PRO A 5 -15.52 -96.64 31.41
CA PRO A 5 -16.55 -95.62 31.73
C PRO A 5 -15.95 -94.40 32.50
N ALA A 6 -16.63 -93.47 33.19
CA ALA A 6 -18.06 -93.26 33.51
C ALA A 6 -18.43 -91.75 33.45
N ALA A 7 -19.29 -91.25 34.36
CA ALA A 7 -19.56 -89.83 34.62
C ALA A 7 -19.61 -89.54 36.15
N SER A 8 -19.45 -88.28 36.55
CA SER A 8 -19.76 -87.80 37.90
C SER A 8 -20.40 -86.41 37.87
N THR A 9 -21.25 -86.13 38.85
CA THR A 9 -22.21 -85.03 38.96
C THR A 9 -21.66 -83.80 39.69
N GLY A 10 -22.17 -82.58 39.42
CA GLY A 10 -21.86 -81.42 40.28
C GLY A 10 -22.46 -80.07 39.88
N SER A 11 -23.66 -79.77 40.39
CA SER A 11 -24.23 -78.44 40.70
C SER A 11 -23.78 -77.16 39.95
N LYS A 12 -24.74 -76.49 39.31
CA LYS A 12 -24.67 -75.05 38.98
C LYS A 12 -24.67 -74.19 40.25
N THR A 13 -23.85 -73.13 40.28
CA THR A 13 -24.17 -71.87 40.98
C THR A 13 -23.90 -70.68 40.07
N SER A 14 -24.80 -69.69 40.09
CA SER A 14 -24.72 -68.50 39.24
C SER A 14 -24.06 -67.35 39.99
N SER A 15 -23.05 -66.70 39.39
CA SER A 15 -22.55 -65.40 39.86
C SER A 15 -22.29 -64.47 38.68
N ARG A 16 -22.97 -63.32 38.74
CA ARG A 16 -23.07 -62.30 37.69
C ARG A 16 -21.77 -61.50 37.62
N GLN A 17 -21.10 -61.47 36.47
CA GLN A 17 -19.91 -60.62 36.29
C GLN A 17 -20.28 -59.13 36.41
N VAL A 18 -19.63 -58.45 37.35
CA VAL A 18 -19.59 -56.98 37.42
C VAL A 18 -18.27 -56.53 36.79
N VAL A 19 -18.35 -55.66 35.78
CA VAL A 19 -17.18 -55.13 35.07
C VAL A 19 -16.42 -54.17 36.01
N GLY A 20 -15.25 -54.59 36.48
CA GLY A 20 -14.37 -53.76 37.28
C GLY A 20 -13.71 -52.66 36.45
N GLN A 21 -14.14 -51.41 36.63
CA GLN A 21 -13.42 -50.25 36.09
C GLN A 21 -12.06 -50.10 36.79
N LYS A 22 -10.95 -50.35 36.07
CA LYS A 22 -9.62 -49.95 36.52
C LYS A 22 -9.48 -48.43 36.38
N ALA A 23 -9.66 -47.71 37.49
CA ALA A 23 -9.35 -46.29 37.56
C ALA A 23 -7.82 -46.08 37.45
N SER A 24 -7.36 -45.65 36.28
CA SER A 24 -5.98 -45.21 36.07
C SER A 24 -5.77 -43.85 36.75
N GLN A 25 -5.17 -43.87 37.94
CA GLN A 25 -4.71 -42.63 38.60
C GLN A 25 -3.51 -42.04 37.85
N GLN A 26 -3.79 -41.32 36.75
CA GLN A 26 -2.81 -40.42 36.15
C GLN A 26 -2.55 -39.26 37.12
N LYS A 27 -1.49 -39.40 37.91
CA LYS A 27 -1.02 -38.38 38.84
C LYS A 27 -0.48 -37.20 38.00
N ALA A 28 -1.33 -36.20 37.76
CA ALA A 28 -0.97 -35.01 37.01
C ALA A 28 0.15 -34.26 37.74
N VAL A 29 1.40 -34.45 37.30
CA VAL A 29 2.53 -33.64 37.76
C VAL A 29 2.34 -32.25 37.18
N ALA A 30 1.85 -31.33 38.00
CA ALA A 30 1.76 -29.93 37.65
C ALA A 30 3.17 -29.39 37.34
N GLY A 31 3.48 -29.28 36.06
CA GLY A 31 4.77 -28.76 35.59
C GLY A 31 4.91 -27.32 36.05
N LYS A 32 5.79 -27.09 37.04
CA LYS A 32 6.21 -25.72 37.41
C LYS A 32 6.70 -25.03 36.15
N SER A 33 6.02 -23.96 35.75
CA SER A 33 6.44 -23.14 34.62
C SER A 33 7.88 -22.69 34.84
N LYS A 34 8.81 -23.17 34.00
CA LYS A 34 10.20 -22.71 34.03
C LYS A 34 10.19 -21.19 33.93
N GLN A 35 10.79 -20.52 34.90
CA GLN A 35 11.01 -19.07 34.83
C GLN A 35 11.76 -18.76 33.52
N PRO A 36 11.46 -17.63 32.86
CA PRO A 36 12.14 -17.27 31.62
C PRO A 36 13.64 -17.16 31.90
N ALA A 37 14.44 -17.68 30.97
CA ALA A 37 15.90 -17.62 31.06
C ALA A 37 16.39 -16.16 31.26
N PRO A 38 17.56 -15.94 31.89
CA PRO A 38 18.12 -14.61 32.07
C PRO A 38 18.19 -13.81 30.76
N VAL A 39 17.99 -12.49 30.84
CA VAL A 39 17.97 -11.61 29.66
C VAL A 39 19.22 -11.78 28.78
N PRO A 40 20.46 -11.87 29.31
CA PRO A 40 21.65 -12.10 28.47
C PRO A 40 21.61 -13.43 27.70
N GLU A 41 21.10 -14.51 28.30
CA GLU A 41 20.99 -15.81 27.64
C GLU A 41 19.92 -15.78 26.53
N ARG A 42 18.81 -15.08 26.77
CA ARG A 42 17.76 -14.85 25.78
C ARG A 42 18.27 -14.02 24.61
N LEU A 43 19.03 -12.95 24.87
CA LEU A 43 19.69 -12.13 23.84
C LEU A 43 20.63 -12.98 22.99
N LYS A 44 21.54 -13.75 23.61
CA LYS A 44 22.45 -14.66 22.88
C LYS A 44 21.69 -15.61 21.94
N ARG A 45 20.63 -16.26 22.43
CA ARG A 45 19.79 -17.15 21.60
C ARG A 45 19.07 -16.40 20.46
N LEU A 46 18.64 -15.16 20.69
CA LEU A 46 18.01 -14.33 19.65
C LEU A 46 19.02 -13.91 18.58
N PHE A 47 20.23 -13.50 18.95
CA PHE A 47 21.30 -13.18 18.00
C PHE A 47 21.73 -14.41 17.18
N THR A 48 21.91 -15.58 17.79
CA THR A 48 22.17 -16.83 17.03
C THR A 48 21.05 -17.14 16.03
N SER A 49 19.78 -16.89 16.42
CA SER A 49 18.65 -17.04 15.51
C SER A 49 18.57 -15.95 14.44
N LEU A 50 19.14 -14.77 14.68
CA LEU A 50 19.15 -13.65 13.74
C LEU A 50 20.17 -13.91 12.63
N CYS A 51 21.41 -14.30 12.97
CA CYS A 51 22.43 -14.70 12.00
C CYS A 51 21.89 -15.80 11.07
N ALA A 52 21.40 -16.91 11.63
CA ALA A 52 20.84 -18.01 10.84
C ALA A 52 19.61 -17.62 9.98
N GLN A 53 18.89 -16.55 10.33
CA GLN A 53 17.80 -16.00 9.49
C GLN A 53 18.32 -15.12 8.37
N ILE A 54 19.44 -14.40 8.57
CA ILE A 54 20.10 -13.61 7.54
C ILE A 54 20.79 -14.53 6.53
N ASP A 55 21.59 -15.49 7.02
CA ASP A 55 22.28 -16.50 6.20
C ASP A 55 21.30 -17.32 5.34
N GLY A 56 20.09 -17.58 5.86
CA GLY A 56 19.02 -18.27 5.15
C GLY A 56 18.11 -17.38 4.28
N GLY A 57 18.42 -16.08 4.12
CA GLY A 57 17.60 -15.13 3.34
C GLY A 57 16.20 -14.85 3.91
N HIS A 58 15.94 -15.22 5.17
CA HIS A 58 14.63 -15.12 5.82
C HIS A 58 14.38 -13.72 6.41
N PHE A 59 14.62 -12.66 5.63
CA PHE A 59 14.68 -11.26 6.09
C PHE A 59 13.42 -10.80 6.87
N VAL A 60 12.22 -11.17 6.41
CA VAL A 60 10.95 -10.82 7.10
C VAL A 60 10.86 -11.44 8.51
N ASN A 61 11.52 -12.57 8.76
CA ASN A 61 11.61 -13.16 10.09
C ASN A 61 12.77 -12.57 10.90
N ALA A 62 13.89 -12.21 10.24
CA ALA A 62 15.00 -11.48 10.84
C ALA A 62 14.55 -10.14 11.44
N VAL A 63 13.77 -9.32 10.72
CA VAL A 63 13.18 -8.06 11.25
C VAL A 63 12.37 -8.30 12.54
N LYS A 64 11.51 -9.33 12.55
CA LYS A 64 10.73 -9.72 13.75
C LYS A 64 11.61 -10.23 14.89
N THR A 65 12.83 -10.68 14.61
CA THR A 65 13.82 -11.08 15.62
C THR A 65 14.57 -9.87 16.16
N CYS A 66 14.96 -8.90 15.32
CA CYS A 66 15.45 -7.59 15.77
C CYS A 66 14.42 -6.92 16.71
N ASP A 67 13.13 -6.92 16.37
CA ASP A 67 12.08 -6.39 17.25
C ASP A 67 12.02 -7.10 18.62
N LYS A 68 12.39 -8.38 18.71
CA LYS A 68 12.44 -9.11 20.01
C LYS A 68 13.68 -8.72 20.80
N ILE A 69 14.80 -8.47 20.12
CA ILE A 69 16.06 -8.02 20.72
C ILE A 69 15.88 -6.59 21.27
N LEU A 70 15.37 -5.67 20.47
CA LEU A 70 15.13 -4.27 20.86
C LEU A 70 14.07 -4.13 21.97
N ARG A 71 13.14 -5.09 22.12
CA ARG A 71 12.25 -5.17 23.29
C ARG A 71 12.94 -5.60 24.59
N LEU A 72 14.15 -6.15 24.53
CA LEU A 72 14.98 -6.52 25.69
C LEU A 72 16.12 -5.52 25.91
N ALA A 73 16.67 -4.96 24.84
CA ALA A 73 17.74 -3.97 24.85
C ALA A 73 17.44 -2.87 23.79
N PRO A 74 16.67 -1.82 24.14
CA PRO A 74 16.22 -0.81 23.16
C PRO A 74 17.35 0.01 22.51
N GLY A 75 18.50 0.15 23.18
CA GLY A 75 19.68 0.87 22.68
C GLY A 75 20.77 -0.03 22.10
N ASP A 76 20.44 -1.27 21.73
CA ASP A 76 21.37 -2.22 21.12
C ASP A 76 21.70 -1.79 19.68
N LYS A 77 22.92 -1.30 19.46
CA LYS A 77 23.35 -0.70 18.19
C LYS A 77 23.34 -1.71 17.04
N ASP A 78 23.84 -2.92 17.29
CA ASP A 78 23.92 -3.99 16.29
C ASP A 78 22.51 -4.38 15.82
N ALA A 79 21.55 -4.50 16.74
CA ALA A 79 20.16 -4.81 16.42
C ALA A 79 19.44 -3.65 15.72
N LEU A 80 19.76 -2.39 16.02
CA LEU A 80 19.24 -1.21 15.31
C LEU A 80 19.78 -1.16 13.87
N GLN A 81 21.10 -1.26 13.69
CA GLN A 81 21.76 -1.25 12.38
C GLN A 81 21.32 -2.43 11.51
N THR A 82 21.28 -3.65 12.08
CA THR A 82 20.79 -4.84 11.39
C THR A 82 19.32 -4.70 11.00
N LYS A 83 18.47 -4.12 11.87
CA LYS A 83 17.08 -3.84 11.53
C LYS A 83 16.98 -2.83 10.39
N LEU A 84 17.76 -1.75 10.40
CA LEU A 84 17.76 -0.75 9.33
C LEU A 84 18.11 -1.39 7.98
N PHE A 85 19.23 -2.14 7.92
CA PHE A 85 19.64 -2.87 6.71
C PHE A 85 18.53 -3.80 6.20
N LEU A 86 17.93 -4.61 7.08
CA LEU A 86 16.85 -5.52 6.72
C LEU A 86 15.58 -4.81 6.22
N LEU A 87 15.27 -3.61 6.74
CA LEU A 87 14.14 -2.81 6.27
C LEU A 87 14.41 -2.25 4.87
N LEU A 88 15.64 -1.80 4.57
CA LEU A 88 16.03 -1.37 3.22
C LEU A 88 15.98 -2.54 2.23
N GLN A 89 16.54 -3.70 2.59
CA GLN A 89 16.56 -4.92 1.77
C GLN A 89 15.16 -5.51 1.51
N THR A 90 14.19 -5.21 2.38
CA THR A 90 12.78 -5.63 2.22
C THR A 90 11.85 -4.50 1.77
N GLU A 91 12.42 -3.41 1.27
CA GLU A 91 11.74 -2.24 0.69
C GLU A 91 10.75 -1.51 1.64
N GLN A 92 10.96 -1.63 2.95
CA GLN A 92 10.12 -1.03 4.00
C GLN A 92 10.62 0.39 4.37
N TYR A 93 10.66 1.29 3.38
CA TYR A 93 11.27 2.62 3.50
C TYR A 93 10.63 3.52 4.58
N ASP A 94 9.30 3.54 4.73
CA ASP A 94 8.65 4.31 5.80
C ASP A 94 9.05 3.83 7.21
N ALA A 95 9.24 2.52 7.37
CA ALA A 95 9.68 1.93 8.63
C ALA A 95 11.18 2.21 8.87
N ALA A 96 12.00 2.23 7.81
CA ALA A 96 13.40 2.65 7.88
C ALA A 96 13.52 4.12 8.29
N LEU A 97 12.77 5.03 7.66
CA LEU A 97 12.72 6.45 8.03
C LEU A 97 12.21 6.64 9.47
N SER A 98 11.20 5.89 9.90
CA SER A 98 10.70 5.93 11.28
C SER A 98 11.75 5.45 12.30
N LEU A 99 12.56 4.45 11.93
CA LEU A 99 13.65 3.95 12.77
C LEU A 99 14.77 5.00 12.86
N ILE A 100 15.19 5.58 11.73
CA ILE A 100 16.19 6.66 11.68
C ILE A 100 15.71 7.86 12.48
N ALA A 101 14.47 8.33 12.31
CA ALA A 101 13.94 9.47 13.06
C ALA A 101 13.84 9.23 14.59
N SER A 102 13.87 7.97 15.04
CA SER A 102 13.91 7.61 16.46
C SER A 102 15.33 7.52 17.05
N GLY A 103 16.36 7.43 16.19
CA GLY A 103 17.77 7.39 16.58
C GLY A 103 18.47 8.71 16.21
N ASN A 104 19.05 9.39 17.19
CA ASN A 104 19.73 10.67 16.95
C ASN A 104 21.16 10.48 16.39
N ASP A 105 21.30 9.63 15.37
CA ASP A 105 22.58 9.25 14.77
C ASP A 105 22.63 9.73 13.31
N GLU A 106 23.46 10.76 13.06
CA GLU A 106 23.62 11.40 11.75
C GLU A 106 24.26 10.44 10.72
N LYS A 107 24.86 9.34 11.18
CA LYS A 107 25.46 8.26 10.36
C LYS A 107 24.48 7.49 9.47
N HIS A 108 23.22 7.90 9.42
CA HIS A 108 22.18 7.29 8.59
C HIS A 108 21.65 8.22 7.49
N ILE A 109 22.36 9.34 7.20
CA ILE A 109 22.00 10.23 6.07
C ILE A 109 21.83 9.43 4.77
N TYR A 110 22.79 8.57 4.37
CA TYR A 110 22.66 7.80 3.12
C TYR A 110 21.39 6.94 3.08
N ALA A 111 21.15 6.17 4.14
CA ALA A 111 19.95 5.32 4.27
C ALA A 111 18.65 6.15 4.26
N LYS A 112 18.65 7.35 4.85
CA LYS A 112 17.54 8.31 4.84
C LYS A 112 17.30 8.86 3.43
N THR A 113 18.33 9.39 2.79
CA THR A 113 18.26 9.98 1.43
C THR A 113 17.83 8.94 0.40
N TYR A 114 18.40 7.74 0.45
CA TYR A 114 17.98 6.60 -0.38
C TYR A 114 16.49 6.23 -0.15
N SER A 115 16.05 6.17 1.11
CA SER A 115 14.64 5.88 1.43
C SER A 115 13.69 6.96 0.91
N LEU A 116 14.07 8.24 0.99
CA LEU A 116 13.30 9.37 0.43
C LEU A 116 13.22 9.29 -1.09
N TYR A 117 14.33 8.97 -1.76
CA TYR A 117 14.38 8.74 -3.21
C TYR A 117 13.46 7.57 -3.64
N ARG A 118 13.53 6.42 -2.95
CA ARG A 118 12.67 5.25 -3.21
C ARG A 118 11.17 5.55 -2.99
N LEU A 119 10.85 6.46 -2.06
CA LEU A 119 9.50 6.98 -1.83
C LEU A 119 9.10 8.14 -2.76
N GLN A 120 9.93 8.49 -3.76
CA GLN A 120 9.68 9.57 -4.73
C GLN A 120 9.56 10.98 -4.09
N ARG A 121 10.14 11.17 -2.89
CA ARG A 121 10.17 12.45 -2.17
C ARG A 121 11.39 13.27 -2.65
N GLU A 122 11.37 13.62 -3.94
CA GLU A 122 12.54 14.12 -4.66
C GLU A 122 13.19 15.37 -4.06
N ALA A 123 12.41 16.31 -3.51
CA ALA A 123 12.95 17.52 -2.90
C ALA A 123 13.82 17.19 -1.68
N GLU A 124 13.27 16.43 -0.73
CA GLU A 124 13.96 15.98 0.48
C GLU A 124 15.13 15.03 0.17
N ALA A 125 15.02 14.25 -0.92
CA ALA A 125 16.11 13.40 -1.41
C ALA A 125 17.25 14.21 -2.04
N THR A 126 17.00 15.43 -2.54
CA THR A 126 18.07 16.36 -2.98
C THR A 126 18.71 17.08 -1.81
N GLU A 127 17.91 17.60 -0.86
CA GLU A 127 18.45 18.18 0.37
C GLU A 127 19.35 17.18 1.13
N GLY A 128 18.92 15.91 1.20
CA GLY A 128 19.71 14.83 1.79
C GLY A 128 20.90 14.36 0.94
N LEU A 129 20.97 14.72 -0.36
CA LEU A 129 22.10 14.44 -1.24
C LEU A 129 23.15 15.56 -1.14
N ASP A 130 22.71 16.81 -1.10
CA ASP A 130 23.58 17.97 -0.85
C ASP A 130 24.30 17.82 0.50
N ALA A 131 23.60 17.27 1.51
CA ALA A 131 24.20 16.91 2.79
C ALA A 131 25.23 15.77 2.69
N LEU A 132 25.00 14.72 1.88
CA LEU A 132 25.98 13.65 1.66
C LEU A 132 27.26 14.16 1.02
N LYS A 133 27.13 15.05 0.02
CA LYS A 133 28.26 15.66 -0.69
C LYS A 133 29.10 16.62 0.17
N ALA A 134 28.63 16.99 1.36
CA ALA A 134 29.35 17.80 2.31
C ALA A 134 30.14 16.97 3.34
N GLU A 135 29.93 15.65 3.40
CA GLU A 135 30.72 14.72 4.21
C GLU A 135 31.98 14.30 3.45
N ASP A 136 33.13 14.34 4.13
CA ASP A 136 34.45 13.97 3.58
C ASP A 136 34.72 12.47 3.84
N ASP A 137 33.94 11.60 3.17
CA ASP A 137 33.95 10.15 3.33
C ASP A 137 33.82 9.46 1.95
N GLU A 138 34.90 8.83 1.49
CA GLU A 138 35.02 8.22 0.15
C GLU A 138 33.98 7.13 -0.12
N ASP A 139 33.60 6.33 0.90
CA ASP A 139 32.59 5.26 0.77
C ASP A 139 31.19 5.88 0.58
N LEU A 140 30.91 6.99 1.28
CA LEU A 140 29.66 7.74 1.11
C LEU A 140 29.63 8.53 -0.19
N GLU A 141 30.76 9.08 -0.65
CA GLU A 141 30.85 9.84 -1.90
C GLU A 141 30.44 8.99 -3.10
N ARG A 142 30.99 7.77 -3.23
CA ARG A 142 30.63 6.87 -4.34
C ARG A 142 29.15 6.49 -4.32
N GLY A 143 28.58 6.27 -3.14
CA GLY A 143 27.13 6.07 -2.97
C GLY A 143 26.31 7.31 -3.33
N ALA A 144 26.79 8.51 -3.01
CA ALA A 144 26.14 9.78 -3.34
C ALA A 144 26.11 10.02 -4.86
N ILE A 145 27.20 9.75 -5.58
CA ILE A 145 27.26 9.85 -7.06
C ILE A 145 26.23 8.92 -7.72
N HIS A 146 26.12 7.67 -7.26
CA HIS A 146 25.07 6.74 -7.71
C HIS A 146 23.66 7.28 -7.51
N LEU A 147 23.38 7.84 -6.33
CA LEU A 147 22.06 8.38 -5.98
C LEU A 147 21.74 9.67 -6.74
N GLU A 148 22.75 10.49 -7.03
CA GLU A 148 22.65 11.68 -7.86
C GLU A 148 22.34 11.36 -9.32
N ALA A 149 23.05 10.38 -9.91
CA ALA A 149 22.79 9.94 -11.27
C ALA A 149 21.35 9.42 -11.42
N GLN A 150 20.88 8.64 -10.43
CA GLN A 150 19.51 8.15 -10.35
C GLN A 150 18.46 9.26 -10.22
N LEU A 151 18.73 10.30 -9.40
CA LEU A 151 17.86 11.47 -9.26
C LEU A 151 17.81 12.32 -10.54
N ASN A 152 18.95 12.55 -11.18
CA ASN A 152 19.03 13.29 -12.44
C ASN A 152 18.32 12.56 -13.58
N TYR A 153 18.49 11.24 -13.68
CA TYR A 153 17.78 10.41 -14.65
C TYR A 153 16.26 10.51 -14.47
N ARG A 154 15.76 10.42 -13.23
CA ARG A 154 14.32 10.55 -12.91
C ARG A 154 13.75 11.91 -13.32
N ARG A 155 14.54 12.97 -13.19
CA ARG A 155 14.17 14.35 -13.56
C ARG A 155 14.25 14.66 -15.05
N GLY A 156 14.78 13.74 -15.86
CA GLY A 156 15.04 13.97 -17.28
C GLY A 156 16.33 14.74 -17.58
N SER A 157 17.18 14.97 -16.57
CA SER A 157 18.55 15.49 -16.73
C SER A 157 19.49 14.39 -17.24
N TYR A 158 19.16 13.80 -18.39
CA TYR A 158 19.82 12.59 -18.90
C TYR A 158 21.30 12.79 -19.22
N GLN A 159 21.71 14.00 -19.62
CA GLN A 159 23.13 14.32 -19.82
C GLN A 159 23.91 14.19 -18.51
N THR A 160 23.50 14.90 -17.46
CA THR A 160 24.14 14.83 -16.13
C THR A 160 24.14 13.41 -15.57
N ALA A 161 23.04 12.65 -15.76
CA ALA A 161 23.00 11.25 -15.35
C ALA A 161 23.98 10.37 -16.16
N PHE A 162 24.09 10.59 -17.47
CA PHE A 162 25.07 9.89 -18.32
C PHE A 162 26.51 10.21 -17.89
N ASP A 163 26.83 11.48 -17.68
CA ASP A 163 28.18 11.92 -17.27
C ASP A 163 28.59 11.23 -15.95
N LEU A 164 27.74 11.33 -14.91
CA LEU A 164 27.98 10.69 -13.60
C LEU A 164 28.07 9.15 -13.69
N TYR A 165 27.32 8.50 -14.59
CA TYR A 165 27.45 7.06 -14.81
C TYR A 165 28.74 6.67 -15.55
N ASN A 166 29.32 7.55 -16.38
CA ASN A 166 30.66 7.30 -16.95
C ASN A 166 31.73 7.43 -15.86
N ASP A 167 31.67 8.46 -15.01
CA ASP A 167 32.60 8.64 -13.88
C ASP A 167 32.59 7.42 -12.93
N LEU A 168 31.40 6.86 -12.66
CA LEU A 168 31.25 5.60 -11.92
C LEU A 168 31.78 4.38 -12.68
N MET A 169 31.63 4.33 -13.99
CA MET A 169 32.10 3.21 -14.83
C MET A 169 33.62 3.14 -14.89
N ASP A 170 34.31 4.27 -14.97
CA ASP A 170 35.78 4.35 -15.02
C ASP A 170 36.47 3.75 -13.78
N THR A 171 35.75 3.70 -12.64
CA THR A 171 36.23 3.11 -11.38
C THR A 171 35.58 1.76 -11.04
N ALA A 172 34.64 1.25 -11.83
CA ALA A 172 33.90 0.03 -11.54
C ALA A 172 34.69 -1.25 -11.92
N GLU A 173 34.95 -2.12 -10.93
CA GLU A 173 35.64 -3.40 -11.16
C GLU A 173 34.90 -4.28 -12.20
N PRO A 174 35.58 -4.74 -13.27
CA PRO A 174 34.94 -5.57 -14.30
C PRO A 174 34.39 -6.89 -13.77
N ASN A 175 33.23 -7.30 -14.29
CA ASN A 175 32.48 -8.51 -13.91
C ASN A 175 31.85 -8.50 -12.50
N THR A 176 31.75 -7.34 -11.86
CA THR A 176 30.93 -7.16 -10.65
C THR A 176 29.45 -6.91 -11.00
N GLU A 177 28.56 -7.17 -10.03
CA GLU A 177 27.12 -6.84 -10.14
C GLU A 177 26.95 -5.33 -10.38
N GLU A 178 27.66 -4.50 -9.61
CA GLU A 178 27.67 -3.05 -9.75
C GLU A 178 28.08 -2.58 -11.15
N HIS A 179 29.16 -3.12 -11.72
CA HIS A 179 29.57 -2.78 -13.10
C HIS A 179 28.45 -3.07 -14.11
N SER A 180 27.71 -4.18 -13.94
CA SER A 180 26.58 -4.51 -14.82
C SER A 180 25.36 -3.59 -14.62
N ASP A 181 25.12 -3.12 -13.40
CA ASP A 181 24.07 -2.16 -13.08
C ASP A 181 24.39 -0.76 -13.62
N ILE A 182 25.62 -0.26 -13.42
CA ILE A 182 26.07 1.02 -13.98
C ILE A 182 25.97 0.98 -15.51
N LEU A 183 26.46 -0.08 -16.16
CA LEU A 183 26.41 -0.21 -17.62
C LEU A 183 24.96 -0.17 -18.15
N THR A 184 24.05 -0.82 -17.44
CA THR A 184 22.62 -0.83 -17.79
C THR A 184 22.02 0.58 -17.68
N ASN A 185 22.31 1.30 -16.60
CA ASN A 185 21.79 2.65 -16.36
C ASN A 185 22.42 3.69 -17.28
N LEU A 186 23.73 3.62 -17.54
CA LEU A 186 24.47 4.42 -18.51
C LEU A 186 23.86 4.27 -19.91
N THR A 187 23.64 3.02 -20.35
CA THR A 187 23.01 2.71 -21.64
C THR A 187 21.58 3.27 -21.71
N ALA A 188 20.84 3.27 -20.60
CA ALA A 188 19.51 3.87 -20.54
C ALA A 188 19.55 5.40 -20.64
N ALA A 189 20.47 6.07 -19.95
CA ALA A 189 20.67 7.51 -20.03
C ALA A 189 21.07 7.94 -21.46
N GLN A 190 22.02 7.23 -22.07
CA GLN A 190 22.43 7.45 -23.46
C GLN A 190 21.27 7.31 -24.44
N LYS A 191 20.46 6.25 -24.35
CA LYS A 191 19.30 6.05 -25.23
C LYS A 191 18.26 7.18 -25.14
N HIS A 192 18.08 7.77 -23.96
CA HIS A 192 17.22 8.94 -23.82
C HIS A 192 17.83 10.20 -24.44
N LEU A 193 19.14 10.41 -24.27
CA LEU A 193 19.87 11.51 -24.89
C LEU A 193 19.85 11.41 -26.42
N ASP A 194 20.13 10.23 -26.98
CA ASP A 194 20.06 9.93 -28.41
C ASP A 194 18.65 10.21 -28.95
N PHE A 195 17.61 9.75 -28.26
CA PHE A 195 16.21 9.99 -28.65
C PHE A 195 15.85 11.49 -28.68
N ILE A 196 16.25 12.25 -27.65
CA ILE A 196 15.94 13.68 -27.54
C ILE A 196 16.70 14.51 -28.58
N THR A 197 17.96 14.15 -28.87
CA THR A 197 18.83 14.92 -29.77
C THR A 197 18.61 14.61 -31.25
N THR A 198 18.41 13.35 -31.62
CA THR A 198 18.42 12.90 -33.04
C THR A 198 17.36 11.85 -33.34
N GLY A 199 17.14 10.89 -32.44
CA GLY A 199 16.28 9.73 -32.66
C GLY A 199 14.81 10.10 -32.91
N TYR A 200 14.29 11.12 -32.22
CA TYR A 200 12.93 11.64 -32.48
C TYR A 200 12.79 12.19 -33.90
N LEU A 201 13.75 13.00 -34.37
CA LEU A 201 13.71 13.59 -35.72
C LEU A 201 13.85 12.51 -36.80
N HIS A 202 14.81 11.58 -36.64
CA HIS A 202 14.94 10.44 -37.55
C HIS A 202 13.71 9.53 -37.56
N ALA A 203 13.02 9.36 -36.42
CA ALA A 203 11.78 8.60 -36.37
C ALA A 203 10.62 9.28 -37.11
N LEU A 204 10.58 10.62 -37.16
CA LEU A 204 9.63 11.37 -37.98
C LEU A 204 9.96 11.26 -39.47
N ASP A 205 11.23 11.43 -39.86
CA ASP A 205 11.69 11.30 -41.25
C ASP A 205 11.45 9.90 -41.84
N ALA A 206 11.53 8.87 -40.98
CA ALA A 206 11.28 7.48 -41.36
C ALA A 206 9.79 7.10 -41.47
N LEU A 207 8.85 8.01 -41.19
CA LEU A 207 7.43 7.73 -41.34
C LEU A 207 7.04 7.55 -42.82
N PRO A 208 6.17 6.57 -43.16
CA PRO A 208 5.69 6.42 -44.52
C PRO A 208 5.00 7.68 -45.02
N ALA A 209 5.30 8.09 -46.26
CA ALA A 209 4.75 9.31 -46.87
C ALA A 209 3.21 9.35 -46.89
N SER A 210 2.53 8.21 -46.87
CA SER A 210 1.08 8.11 -46.73
C SER A 210 0.56 8.57 -45.36
N VAL A 211 1.34 8.36 -44.29
CA VAL A 211 1.01 8.79 -42.93
C VAL A 211 1.25 10.29 -42.80
N THR A 212 2.41 10.81 -43.21
CA THR A 212 2.73 12.25 -43.14
C THR A 212 1.76 13.06 -43.99
N SER A 213 1.52 12.67 -45.25
CA SER A 213 0.53 13.32 -46.12
C SER A 213 -0.87 13.35 -45.51
N THR A 214 -1.28 12.26 -44.83
CA THR A 214 -2.59 12.21 -44.15
C THR A 214 -2.64 13.12 -42.93
N LEU A 215 -1.54 13.32 -42.20
CA LEU A 215 -1.48 14.24 -41.06
C LEU A 215 -1.44 15.70 -41.51
N GLU A 216 -0.71 16.03 -42.58
CA GLU A 216 -0.59 17.37 -43.14
C GLU A 216 -1.87 17.86 -43.85
N THR A 217 -2.60 16.95 -44.50
CA THR A 217 -3.84 17.29 -45.24
C THR A 217 -5.11 17.21 -44.39
N ASN A 218 -5.08 16.56 -43.22
CA ASN A 218 -6.24 16.54 -42.34
C ASN A 218 -6.47 17.94 -41.75
N PRO A 219 -7.68 18.52 -41.85
CA PRO A 219 -8.00 19.76 -41.17
C PRO A 219 -7.88 19.55 -39.65
N PRO A 220 -7.45 20.58 -38.89
CA PRO A 220 -7.37 20.48 -37.44
C PRO A 220 -8.73 20.06 -36.86
N PRO A 221 -8.76 19.19 -35.84
CA PRO A 221 -10.00 18.62 -35.33
C PRO A 221 -10.94 19.75 -34.89
N THR A 222 -12.05 19.88 -35.63
CA THR A 222 -13.04 20.91 -35.35
C THR A 222 -13.60 20.69 -33.95
N HIS A 223 -13.37 21.67 -33.07
CA HIS A 223 -14.01 21.70 -31.76
C HIS A 223 -15.53 21.63 -31.97
N PRO A 224 -16.26 20.80 -31.21
CA PRO A 224 -17.65 20.46 -31.50
C PRO A 224 -18.55 21.69 -31.40
N SER A 225 -18.79 22.33 -32.54
CA SER A 225 -19.69 23.46 -32.67
C SER A 225 -21.13 22.96 -32.54
N THR A 226 -21.81 23.40 -31.48
CA THR A 226 -23.18 23.00 -31.12
C THR A 226 -24.21 23.28 -32.22
N ALA A 227 -23.86 24.11 -33.21
CA ALA A 227 -24.68 24.46 -34.37
C ALA A 227 -24.72 23.37 -35.47
N GLN A 228 -23.69 22.53 -35.62
CA GLN A 228 -23.71 21.49 -36.67
C GLN A 228 -24.63 20.32 -36.31
N THR A 229 -24.84 20.07 -35.02
CA THR A 229 -25.73 19.00 -34.53
C THR A 229 -27.20 19.30 -34.85
N THR A 230 -27.61 20.57 -35.00
CA THR A 230 -28.99 20.95 -35.35
C THR A 230 -29.24 21.00 -36.86
N ALA A 231 -28.23 21.37 -37.66
CA ALA A 231 -28.33 21.45 -39.12
C ALA A 231 -28.64 20.09 -39.78
N ALA A 232 -28.05 18.99 -39.29
CA ALA A 232 -28.32 17.64 -39.82
C ALA A 232 -29.76 17.16 -39.55
N ILE A 233 -30.44 17.71 -38.53
CA ILE A 233 -31.81 17.35 -38.15
C ILE A 233 -32.83 18.04 -39.07
N VAL A 234 -32.56 19.29 -39.48
CA VAL A 234 -33.49 20.03 -40.35
C VAL A 234 -33.43 19.59 -41.81
N SER A 235 -32.25 19.30 -42.36
CA SER A 235 -32.08 18.92 -43.77
C SER A 235 -32.67 17.55 -44.14
N SER A 236 -33.08 16.74 -43.16
CA SER A 236 -33.77 15.46 -43.38
C SER A 236 -35.30 15.56 -43.32
N SER A 237 -35.87 16.78 -43.20
CA SER A 237 -37.30 17.00 -42.94
C SER A 237 -38.12 17.61 -44.10
N SER A 238 -37.50 17.88 -45.26
CA SER A 238 -38.17 18.55 -46.40
C SER A 238 -38.49 17.63 -47.58
N SER A 239 -39.25 16.56 -47.34
CA SER A 239 -40.09 15.90 -48.35
C SER A 239 -41.18 15.03 -47.71
N ALA A 240 -42.41 15.16 -48.22
CA ALA A 240 -43.64 14.42 -47.88
C ALA A 240 -44.30 14.66 -46.51
N ALA A 241 -45.63 14.82 -46.57
CA ALA A 241 -46.56 14.91 -45.44
C ALA A 241 -46.80 13.51 -44.79
N PRO A 242 -47.46 13.43 -43.62
CA PRO A 242 -46.96 12.57 -42.54
C PRO A 242 -47.44 11.11 -42.59
N ALA A 243 -46.49 10.19 -42.69
CA ALA A 243 -46.64 8.84 -42.14
C ALA A 243 -46.11 8.83 -40.69
N GLN A 244 -47.00 8.55 -39.73
CA GLN A 244 -46.65 8.48 -38.30
C GLN A 244 -45.52 7.45 -38.08
N PRO A 245 -44.35 7.83 -37.52
CA PRO A 245 -43.28 6.89 -37.26
C PRO A 245 -43.67 5.99 -36.09
N SER A 246 -44.01 4.73 -36.38
CA SER A 246 -44.36 3.75 -35.35
C SER A 246 -43.18 3.58 -34.37
N ALA A 247 -43.36 4.02 -33.13
CA ALA A 247 -42.32 3.99 -32.11
C ALA A 247 -41.74 2.57 -31.96
N LYS A 248 -40.44 2.41 -32.21
CA LYS A 248 -39.74 1.13 -32.04
C LYS A 248 -39.80 0.73 -30.57
N LYS A 249 -40.61 -0.29 -30.25
CA LYS A 249 -40.82 -0.78 -28.88
C LYS A 249 -39.49 -1.19 -28.26
N THR A 250 -39.07 -0.49 -27.21
CA THR A 250 -37.89 -0.86 -26.42
C THR A 250 -38.14 -2.23 -25.77
N ARG A 251 -37.21 -3.16 -25.96
CA ARG A 251 -37.34 -4.52 -25.40
C ARG A 251 -37.34 -4.45 -23.87
N ALA A 252 -38.37 -5.04 -23.24
CA ALA A 252 -38.58 -5.00 -21.80
C ALA A 252 -37.43 -5.60 -20.96
N SER A 253 -36.53 -6.41 -21.55
CA SER A 253 -35.32 -6.90 -20.87
C SER A 253 -34.26 -5.82 -20.61
N ARG A 254 -34.39 -4.64 -21.23
CA ARG A 254 -33.44 -3.52 -21.11
C ARG A 254 -33.95 -2.36 -20.26
N VAL A 255 -35.10 -2.55 -19.59
CA VAL A 255 -35.77 -1.53 -18.78
C VAL A 255 -36.08 -2.15 -17.39
N PRO A 256 -35.61 -1.56 -16.28
CA PRO A 256 -35.90 -2.07 -14.94
C PRO A 256 -37.40 -2.14 -14.65
N LYS A 257 -37.82 -3.14 -13.86
CA LYS A 257 -39.23 -3.30 -13.42
C LYS A 257 -39.72 -2.01 -12.78
N GLY A 258 -40.72 -1.37 -13.39
CA GLY A 258 -41.34 -0.12 -12.92
C GLY A 258 -41.13 1.10 -13.83
N VAL A 259 -40.29 1.01 -14.88
CA VAL A 259 -40.09 2.10 -15.84
C VAL A 259 -40.86 1.81 -17.14
N VAL A 260 -41.74 2.74 -17.55
CA VAL A 260 -42.50 2.67 -18.81
C VAL A 260 -42.15 3.91 -19.63
N PRO A 261 -41.37 3.76 -20.73
CA PRO A 261 -40.97 4.88 -21.56
C PRO A 261 -42.18 5.71 -22.05
N GLY A 262 -42.14 7.02 -21.79
CA GLY A 262 -43.23 7.96 -22.11
C GLY A 262 -44.23 8.22 -20.97
N VAL A 263 -44.30 7.37 -19.94
CA VAL A 263 -45.19 7.58 -18.77
C VAL A 263 -44.38 7.89 -17.50
N THR A 264 -43.25 7.23 -17.28
CA THR A 264 -42.32 7.64 -16.23
C THR A 264 -41.53 8.87 -16.69
N PRO A 265 -41.48 9.97 -15.91
CA PRO A 265 -40.61 11.11 -16.23
C PRO A 265 -39.15 10.63 -16.36
N PRO A 266 -38.34 11.27 -17.22
CA PRO A 266 -36.95 10.91 -17.38
C PRO A 266 -36.20 11.02 -16.03
N PRO A 267 -35.23 10.14 -15.76
CA PRO A 267 -34.49 10.18 -14.51
C PRO A 267 -33.81 11.54 -14.33
N ASP A 268 -33.93 12.07 -13.10
CA ASP A 268 -33.48 13.41 -12.69
C ASP A 268 -32.11 13.81 -13.31
N PRO A 269 -32.06 14.89 -14.13
CA PRO A 269 -30.82 15.33 -14.77
C PRO A 269 -29.76 15.81 -13.77
N GLU A 270 -30.14 16.15 -12.54
CA GLU A 270 -29.22 16.56 -11.48
C GLU A 270 -28.72 15.36 -10.65
N ARG A 271 -28.96 14.12 -11.11
CA ARG A 271 -28.58 12.90 -10.36
C ARG A 271 -27.07 12.75 -10.12
N TRP A 272 -26.22 13.44 -10.86
CA TRP A 272 -24.76 13.42 -10.73
C TRP A 272 -24.20 14.46 -9.75
N LEU A 273 -24.99 15.48 -9.37
CA LEU A 273 -24.62 16.49 -8.37
C LEU A 273 -24.69 15.94 -6.93
N LYS A 274 -23.94 16.51 -5.98
CA LYS A 274 -24.06 16.09 -4.56
C LYS A 274 -25.46 16.41 -4.05
N LYS A 275 -25.95 15.69 -3.03
CA LYS A 275 -27.37 15.80 -2.64
C LYS A 275 -27.78 17.18 -2.10
N SER A 276 -26.81 17.99 -1.65
CA SER A 276 -26.96 19.40 -1.26
C SER A 276 -27.02 20.39 -2.44
N GLU A 277 -26.55 19.99 -3.62
CA GLU A 277 -26.38 20.83 -4.82
C GLU A 277 -27.54 20.64 -5.82
N ARG A 278 -28.58 19.87 -5.46
CA ARG A 278 -29.73 19.58 -6.31
C ARG A 278 -30.86 20.57 -6.03
N SER A 279 -31.56 21.00 -7.07
CA SER A 279 -32.78 21.83 -7.01
C SER A 279 -33.90 21.23 -6.14
N THR A 280 -33.93 19.90 -6.00
CA THR A 280 -34.86 19.19 -5.09
C THR A 280 -34.45 19.21 -3.62
N PHE A 281 -33.23 19.66 -3.29
CA PHE A 281 -32.76 19.81 -1.91
C PHE A 281 -33.57 20.91 -1.19
N GLY A 282 -34.31 20.53 -0.15
CA GLY A 282 -35.14 21.44 0.65
C GLY A 282 -36.63 21.50 0.28
N GLN A 283 -37.04 21.00 -0.89
CA GLN A 283 -38.46 20.97 -1.31
C GLN A 283 -39.36 20.09 -0.40
N GLY A 284 -38.78 19.21 0.41
CA GLY A 284 -39.50 18.27 1.27
C GLY A 284 -40.05 18.79 2.59
N ARG A 285 -39.93 20.09 2.94
CA ARG A 285 -40.33 20.57 4.28
C ARG A 285 -40.97 21.97 4.32
N LYS A 286 -42.10 22.14 3.63
CA LYS A 286 -43.00 23.29 3.82
C LYS A 286 -44.41 22.86 4.26
N ARG A 287 -44.53 22.34 5.48
CA ARG A 287 -45.82 22.38 6.21
C ARG A 287 -45.87 23.69 7.02
N LYS A 288 -46.91 24.46 6.75
CA LYS A 288 -47.17 25.82 7.26
C LYS A 288 -47.97 25.74 8.56
N GLY A 289 -47.65 26.64 9.50
CA GLY A 289 -48.34 26.80 10.79
C GLY A 289 -47.62 26.10 11.94
N GLY A 290 -47.29 26.76 13.05
CA GLY A 290 -47.42 28.18 13.34
C GLY A 290 -47.47 28.45 14.85
N GLY A 291 -46.50 29.21 15.37
CA GLY A 291 -46.46 29.69 16.75
C GLY A 291 -46.11 28.64 17.82
N GLY A 292 -45.48 29.12 18.90
CA GLY A 292 -45.54 28.42 20.20
C GLY A 292 -44.25 27.76 20.71
N GLY A 293 -43.34 28.59 21.24
CA GLY A 293 -42.69 28.34 22.53
C GLY A 293 -41.53 27.34 22.62
N GLY A 294 -40.56 27.66 23.48
CA GLY A 294 -39.54 26.71 23.95
C GLY A 294 -38.09 27.21 23.86
N ALA A 295 -37.76 28.21 24.69
CA ALA A 295 -36.44 28.61 25.21
C ALA A 295 -35.15 28.17 24.45
N SER A 296 -34.27 29.05 23.95
CA SER A 296 -33.58 30.21 24.58
C SER A 296 -32.67 29.84 25.77
N GLN A 297 -31.53 30.55 25.90
CA GLN A 297 -30.38 30.33 26.81
C GLN A 297 -29.36 29.33 26.23
N GLY A 298 -28.12 29.70 25.86
CA GLY A 298 -27.48 31.02 25.80
C GLY A 298 -25.94 30.88 25.71
N SER A 299 -25.31 31.68 24.83
CA SER A 299 -24.09 32.50 25.01
C SER A 299 -22.93 32.05 25.93
N ALA A 300 -21.65 32.33 25.66
CA ALA A 300 -21.03 33.11 24.56
C ALA A 300 -19.52 32.81 24.40
N VAL A 301 -18.97 33.35 23.31
CA VAL A 301 -17.55 33.68 22.99
C VAL A 301 -17.04 34.79 23.96
N GLU A 302 -15.78 34.91 24.40
CA GLU A 302 -14.54 35.20 23.63
C GLU A 302 -13.20 34.89 24.39
N THR A 303 -12.11 34.78 23.60
CA THR A 303 -10.66 35.04 23.82
C THR A 303 -9.93 34.98 25.19
N GLY A 304 -8.65 34.54 25.16
CA GLY A 304 -7.59 35.12 26.01
C GLY A 304 -6.54 34.21 26.70
N GLY A 305 -5.50 33.77 25.97
CA GLY A 305 -4.10 33.66 26.42
C GLY A 305 -3.65 32.86 27.68
N GLY A 306 -2.79 31.85 27.47
CA GLY A 306 -1.54 31.70 28.25
C GLY A 306 -1.42 30.61 29.35
N VAL A 307 -0.19 30.08 29.45
CA VAL A 307 0.48 29.34 30.55
C VAL A 307 -0.02 27.97 31.07
N VAL A 308 0.73 26.93 30.67
CA VAL A 308 1.36 25.86 31.47
C VAL A 308 0.70 25.40 32.80
N SER A 309 0.22 24.14 32.86
CA SER A 309 0.69 23.08 33.82
C SER A 309 -0.13 21.79 33.76
N VAL A 310 0.56 20.64 33.79
CA VAL A 310 0.05 19.26 34.03
C VAL A 310 0.26 18.97 35.53
N PRO A 311 -0.67 18.39 36.33
CA PRO A 311 -1.06 16.95 36.29
C PRO A 311 -2.51 16.63 36.81
N THR A 312 -3.03 15.42 37.13
CA THR A 312 -2.56 14.00 37.11
C THR A 312 -3.75 13.00 37.03
N LYS A 313 -3.52 11.80 36.44
CA LYS A 313 -4.00 10.44 36.84
C LYS A 313 -5.49 10.05 37.08
N SER A 314 -5.80 8.83 36.59
CA SER A 314 -6.76 7.82 37.12
C SER A 314 -8.27 8.06 36.87
N ALA A 315 -9.10 7.11 36.42
CA ALA A 315 -9.03 5.64 36.49
C ALA A 315 -9.97 4.95 35.45
N VAL A 316 -9.71 3.67 35.16
CA VAL A 316 -10.58 2.74 34.43
C VAL A 316 -11.15 1.71 35.42
N PRO A 317 -12.47 1.44 35.41
CA PRO A 317 -12.99 0.15 34.92
C PRO A 317 -14.33 0.30 34.16
N GLY A 318 -14.82 -0.63 33.33
CA GLY A 318 -14.28 -1.91 32.86
C GLY A 318 -15.41 -2.92 32.50
N GLY A 319 -15.24 -3.70 31.43
CA GLY A 319 -15.85 -5.04 31.29
C GLY A 319 -17.12 -5.24 30.43
N LYS A 320 -17.18 -6.44 29.82
CA LYS A 320 -18.29 -7.10 29.06
C LYS A 320 -18.70 -6.42 27.74
N GLY A 321 -18.72 -7.09 26.57
CA GLY A 321 -18.49 -8.49 26.22
C GLY A 321 -19.79 -9.26 25.91
N LYS A 322 -20.01 -9.62 24.64
CA LYS A 322 -20.99 -10.64 24.24
C LYS A 322 -20.69 -11.23 22.85
N LYS A 323 -20.48 -12.54 22.79
CA LYS A 323 -20.56 -13.34 21.54
C LYS A 323 -22.01 -13.69 21.23
N LYS A 324 -22.37 -13.66 19.95
CA LYS A 324 -23.27 -14.57 19.21
C LYS A 324 -23.10 -14.22 17.73
N LYS A 325 -23.18 -15.16 16.77
CA LYS A 325 -23.72 -16.52 16.84
C LYS A 325 -22.83 -17.47 16.04
#